data_AF-A0A0S7Y5S0-F1
#
_entry.id   AF-A0A0S7Y5S0-F1
#
_cell.length_a   1.000
_cell.length_b   1.000
_cell.length_c   1.000
_cell.angle_alpha   90.00
_cell.angle_beta   90.00
_cell.angle_gamma   90.00
#
_symmetry.space_group_name_H-M   'P 1'
#
loop_
_entity.id
_entity.type
_entity.pdbx_description
1 polymer ?
#
loop_
_entity_poly.entity_id
_entity_poly.type
_entity_poly.pdbx_seq_one_letter_code
_entity_poly.pdbx_strand_id
1 'polypeptide(L)'
;MKKTLYFLFLVFFALSFIPSAAYPWGSATHAYIIDHVSKKLGLSKINEIYGAACPDMFNYPFAAVCQQYLHDQTHGDPGDGSFLKVWWSAKKWGYQESLASGFVSHNDMWAADFTAHHEAQTHPDPGILPDGYDPGWVVIKAFDLNAVWGLAEYLWSIKKEGVPDDIVFYFAIEICHSVIETAGDIVMMSVDSQLGMKLSSSALLRDSSFPDLLEEAYADDLAFKYDMPYEDAAQIIKDAEKEFRKMMILYGTALMQDKETARQLLAQQMADLAQGYLGKYFNLSSYNEIFVKLDEGMMYAIDMCETDNSYLIEIQETIKFVRWNLLLHRIYHW
;
A
#
# COMPACT_ATOMS: atom_id res chain seq x y z
N MET A 1 -15.54 -12.78 38.19
CA MET A 1 -15.27 -11.35 37.88
C MET A 1 -13.83 -11.09 37.46
N LYS A 2 -12.80 -11.33 38.30
CA LYS A 2 -11.40 -11.05 37.91
C LYS A 2 -10.92 -11.78 36.64
N LYS A 3 -11.24 -13.07 36.47
CA LYS A 3 -10.86 -13.85 35.27
C LYS A 3 -11.53 -13.37 33.98
N THR A 4 -12.77 -12.89 34.07
CA THR A 4 -13.53 -12.33 32.93
C THR A 4 -12.96 -10.98 32.50
N LEU A 5 -12.50 -10.16 33.46
CA LEU A 5 -11.83 -8.89 33.15
C LEU A 5 -10.46 -9.10 32.49
N TYR A 6 -9.68 -10.09 32.93
CA TYR A 6 -8.41 -10.44 32.29
C TYR A 6 -8.59 -10.98 30.88
N PHE A 7 -9.64 -11.77 30.62
CA PHE A 7 -9.95 -12.28 29.29
C PHE A 7 -10.41 -11.15 28.36
N LEU A 8 -11.28 -10.25 28.82
CA LEU A 8 -11.70 -9.07 28.06
C LEU A 8 -10.53 -8.13 27.79
N PHE A 9 -9.61 -7.94 28.76
CA PHE A 9 -8.42 -7.13 28.57
C PHE A 9 -7.43 -7.78 27.58
N LEU A 10 -7.25 -9.10 27.61
CA LEU A 10 -6.42 -9.84 26.65
C LEU A 10 -7.02 -9.85 25.24
N VAL A 11 -8.34 -9.96 25.10
CA VAL A 11 -9.04 -9.85 23.82
C VAL A 11 -8.95 -8.42 23.30
N PHE A 12 -9.16 -7.41 24.15
CA PHE A 12 -9.02 -6.00 23.75
C PHE A 12 -7.57 -5.64 23.39
N PHE A 13 -6.59 -6.19 24.11
CA PHE A 13 -5.17 -6.02 23.81
C PHE A 13 -4.79 -6.75 22.51
N ALA A 14 -5.30 -7.97 22.26
CA ALA A 14 -5.08 -8.71 21.01
C ALA A 14 -5.72 -8.03 19.79
N LEU A 15 -6.88 -7.38 19.97
CA LEU A 15 -7.54 -6.57 18.94
C LEU A 15 -6.83 -5.23 18.69
N SER A 16 -5.98 -4.77 19.62
CA SER A 16 -5.17 -3.54 19.46
C SER A 16 -3.87 -3.77 18.66
N PHE A 17 -3.60 -5.01 18.23
CA PHE A 17 -2.45 -5.40 17.40
C PHE A 17 -2.86 -6.03 16.07
N ILE A 18 -4.06 -5.77 15.59
CA ILE A 18 -4.38 -6.04 14.19
C ILE A 18 -3.91 -4.80 13.45
N PRO A 19 -2.74 -4.80 12.78
CA PRO A 19 -2.42 -3.70 11.90
C PRO A 19 -3.51 -3.67 10.84
N SER A 20 -4.29 -2.59 10.80
CA SER A 20 -5.16 -2.28 9.67
C SER A 20 -4.22 -1.91 8.54
N ALA A 21 -3.84 -2.90 7.74
CA ALA A 21 -3.07 -2.64 6.56
C ALA A 21 -4.06 -2.30 5.44
N ALA A 22 -4.53 -1.05 5.44
CA ALA A 22 -5.20 -0.51 4.27
C ALA A 22 -4.13 -0.40 3.17
N TYR A 23 -3.98 -1.44 2.34
CA TYR A 23 -3.01 -1.44 1.26
C TYR A 23 -3.61 -0.75 0.02
N PRO A 24 -3.03 0.35 -0.47
CA PRO A 24 -3.64 1.30 -1.40
C PRO A 24 -3.70 0.80 -2.86
N TRP A 25 -3.60 1.67 -3.87
CA TRP A 25 -3.28 1.15 -5.20
C TRP A 25 -1.86 0.53 -5.18
N GLY A 26 -1.55 -0.37 -6.10
CA GLY A 26 -0.19 -0.87 -6.22
C GLY A 26 0.82 0.24 -6.55
N SER A 27 2.09 0.05 -6.16
CA SER A 27 3.13 1.08 -6.33
C SER A 27 3.33 1.52 -7.78
N ALA A 28 3.16 0.60 -8.75
CA ALA A 28 3.25 0.95 -10.17
C ALA A 28 2.01 1.73 -10.63
N THR A 29 0.85 1.42 -10.10
CA THR A 29 -0.38 2.19 -10.35
C THR A 29 -0.28 3.60 -9.78
N HIS A 30 0.28 3.79 -8.58
CA HIS A 30 0.62 5.13 -8.07
C HIS A 30 1.57 5.88 -8.98
N ALA A 31 2.63 5.22 -9.45
CA ALA A 31 3.57 5.79 -10.42
C ALA A 31 2.85 6.23 -11.71
N TYR A 32 1.93 5.43 -12.22
CA TYR A 32 1.12 5.76 -13.40
C TYR A 32 0.19 6.94 -13.14
N ILE A 33 -0.55 6.94 -12.02
CA ILE A 33 -1.47 8.02 -11.64
C ILE A 33 -0.71 9.35 -11.60
N ILE A 34 0.39 9.42 -10.86
CA ILE A 34 1.12 10.68 -10.68
C ILE A 34 1.84 11.13 -11.96
N ASP A 35 2.28 10.19 -12.79
CA ASP A 35 2.85 10.50 -14.11
C ASP A 35 1.83 11.24 -14.99
N HIS A 36 0.55 10.86 -14.90
CA HIS A 36 -0.55 11.47 -15.65
C HIS A 36 -1.16 12.70 -14.96
N VAL A 37 -1.08 12.82 -13.64
CA VAL A 37 -1.57 13.99 -12.90
C VAL A 37 -0.68 15.21 -13.14
N SER A 38 0.64 15.04 -13.04
CA SER A 38 1.62 16.14 -13.02
C SER A 38 2.18 16.49 -14.40
N LYS A 39 2.53 17.75 -14.62
CA LYS A 39 3.15 18.24 -15.87
C LYS A 39 4.67 18.32 -15.84
N LYS A 40 5.29 17.97 -14.70
CA LYS A 40 6.75 18.02 -14.50
C LYS A 40 7.48 17.09 -15.47
N LEU A 41 8.76 17.39 -15.72
CA LEU A 41 9.63 16.61 -16.60
C LEU A 41 10.98 16.30 -15.95
N GLY A 42 11.70 15.33 -16.51
CA GLY A 42 13.05 14.96 -16.09
C GLY A 42 13.13 14.54 -14.62
N LEU A 43 14.17 15.00 -13.92
CA LEU A 43 14.43 14.63 -12.52
C LEU A 43 13.29 15.03 -11.57
N SER A 44 12.57 16.13 -11.85
CA SER A 44 11.42 16.54 -11.05
C SER A 44 10.26 15.55 -11.14
N LYS A 45 10.06 14.92 -12.30
CA LYS A 45 9.04 13.87 -12.50
C LYS A 45 9.46 12.56 -11.84
N ILE A 46 10.72 12.16 -12.02
CA ILE A 46 11.30 10.96 -11.39
C ILE A 46 11.12 11.01 -9.86
N ASN A 47 11.42 12.14 -9.24
CA ASN A 47 11.28 12.33 -7.79
C ASN A 47 9.82 12.28 -7.33
N GLU A 48 8.91 12.80 -8.13
CA GLU A 48 7.48 12.77 -7.83
C GLU A 48 6.89 11.37 -7.96
N ILE A 49 7.32 10.60 -8.98
CA ILE A 49 6.97 9.18 -9.12
C ILE A 49 7.43 8.38 -7.90
N TYR A 50 8.68 8.58 -7.44
CA TYR A 50 9.16 7.89 -6.25
C TYR A 50 8.35 8.29 -5.02
N GLY A 51 8.11 9.59 -4.84
CA GLY A 51 7.32 10.11 -3.74
C GLY A 51 5.93 9.48 -3.64
N ALA A 52 5.26 9.25 -4.77
CA ALA A 52 3.90 8.69 -4.80
C ALA A 52 3.78 7.23 -4.36
N ALA A 53 4.87 6.47 -4.34
CA ALA A 53 4.88 5.11 -3.80
C ALA A 53 5.37 5.07 -2.34
N CYS A 54 5.99 6.15 -1.85
CA CYS A 54 6.72 6.12 -0.58
C CYS A 54 5.90 5.96 0.70
N PRO A 55 4.64 6.41 0.81
CA PRO A 55 3.86 6.17 2.04
C PRO A 55 3.79 4.68 2.43
N ASP A 56 3.73 3.79 1.44
CA ASP A 56 3.76 2.33 1.63
C ASP A 56 5.04 1.78 2.28
N MET A 57 6.12 2.56 2.37
CA MET A 57 7.38 2.06 2.94
C MET A 57 7.21 1.53 4.37
N PHE A 58 6.21 2.04 5.10
CA PHE A 58 5.90 1.64 6.47
C PHE A 58 5.00 0.40 6.54
N ASN A 59 4.60 -0.18 5.42
CA ASN A 59 3.84 -1.43 5.40
C ASN A 59 4.73 -2.70 5.48
N TYR A 60 6.04 -2.57 5.26
CA TYR A 60 6.99 -3.69 5.20
C TYR A 60 7.85 -3.96 6.45
N PRO A 61 8.17 -3.00 7.35
CA PRO A 61 8.95 -3.32 8.55
C PRO A 61 8.08 -4.00 9.61
N PHE A 62 7.74 -5.28 9.39
CA PHE A 62 6.85 -6.11 10.23
C PHE A 62 7.30 -6.29 11.69
N ALA A 63 8.52 -5.87 12.04
CA ALA A 63 9.07 -5.99 13.38
C ALA A 63 9.01 -4.68 14.19
N ALA A 64 8.63 -3.57 13.57
CA ALA A 64 8.61 -2.28 14.24
C ALA A 64 7.31 -2.09 15.03
N VAL A 65 7.42 -1.90 16.35
CA VAL A 65 6.30 -1.60 17.25
C VAL A 65 5.54 -0.31 16.82
N CYS A 66 6.18 0.51 15.99
CA CYS A 66 5.66 1.75 15.45
C CYS A 66 5.06 1.66 14.05
N GLN A 67 4.95 0.47 13.47
CA GLN A 67 4.48 0.29 12.09
C GLN A 67 3.12 0.95 11.84
N GLN A 68 2.10 0.59 12.65
CA GLN A 68 0.75 1.14 12.49
C GLN A 68 0.75 2.67 12.63
N TYR A 69 1.43 3.20 13.65
CA TYR A 69 1.48 4.63 13.85
C TYR A 69 2.07 5.37 12.63
N LEU A 70 3.15 4.85 12.04
CA LEU A 70 3.73 5.46 10.84
C LEU A 70 2.83 5.30 9.61
N HIS A 71 2.13 4.17 9.48
CA HIS A 71 1.11 3.98 8.45
C HIS A 71 0.03 5.08 8.56
N ASP A 72 -0.58 5.24 9.74
CA ASP A 72 -1.62 6.25 10.00
C ASP A 72 -1.09 7.68 9.70
N GLN A 73 0.15 7.98 10.08
CA GLN A 73 0.77 9.29 9.83
C GLN A 73 1.07 9.56 8.34
N THR A 74 1.17 8.53 7.51
CA THR A 74 1.57 8.65 6.09
C THR A 74 0.42 8.50 5.11
N HIS A 75 -0.64 7.78 5.48
CA HIS A 75 -1.86 7.62 4.67
C HIS A 75 -2.99 8.53 5.17
N GLY A 76 -2.92 8.97 6.42
CA GLY A 76 -3.97 9.77 7.07
C GLY A 76 -5.08 8.90 7.64
N ASP A 77 -5.71 9.40 8.69
CA ASP A 77 -6.95 8.86 9.27
C ASP A 77 -8.06 9.91 9.10
N PRO A 78 -9.35 9.54 9.14
CA PRO A 78 -10.45 10.50 9.15
C PRO A 78 -10.26 11.61 10.19
N GLY A 79 -9.89 12.81 9.72
CA GLY A 79 -9.63 13.99 10.55
C GLY A 79 -8.15 14.27 10.88
N ASP A 80 -7.22 13.41 10.46
CA ASP A 80 -5.77 13.58 10.57
C ASP A 80 -5.13 13.84 9.18
N GLY A 81 -4.58 15.03 9.01
CA GLY A 81 -3.84 15.44 7.80
C GLY A 81 -2.32 15.23 7.91
N SER A 82 -1.84 14.34 8.79
CA SER A 82 -0.41 14.19 9.09
C SER A 82 0.47 13.85 7.89
N PHE A 83 -0.06 13.24 6.84
CA PHE A 83 0.65 13.03 5.58
C PHE A 83 1.11 14.36 4.92
N LEU A 84 0.44 15.48 5.21
CA LEU A 84 0.83 16.82 4.74
C LEU A 84 2.11 17.36 5.42
N LYS A 85 2.58 16.76 6.52
CA LYS A 85 3.83 17.16 7.18
C LYS A 85 5.02 17.08 6.22
N VAL A 86 5.06 16.09 5.32
CA VAL A 86 6.08 15.98 4.27
C VAL A 86 6.02 17.18 3.31
N TRP A 87 4.82 17.61 2.92
CA TRP A 87 4.63 18.78 2.07
C TRP A 87 5.04 20.10 2.73
N TRP A 88 4.72 20.27 4.01
CA TRP A 88 5.08 21.49 4.74
C TRP A 88 6.55 21.56 5.12
N SER A 89 7.20 20.41 5.32
CA SER A 89 8.64 20.33 5.60
C SER A 89 9.49 20.47 4.33
N ALA A 90 8.92 20.21 3.15
CA ALA A 90 9.65 20.24 1.89
C ALA A 90 10.18 21.63 1.55
N LYS A 91 11.48 21.70 1.29
CA LYS A 91 12.11 22.92 0.75
C LYS A 91 11.61 23.18 -0.67
N LYS A 92 11.35 24.47 -0.96
CA LYS A 92 10.89 24.96 -2.27
C LYS A 92 11.99 25.02 -3.34
N TRP A 93 13.16 24.45 -3.07
CA TRP A 93 14.28 24.36 -3.99
C TRP A 93 14.80 22.92 -4.03
N GLY A 94 15.45 22.53 -5.13
CA GLY A 94 15.82 21.14 -5.37
C GLY A 94 14.61 20.28 -5.74
N TYR A 95 14.63 19.00 -5.35
CA TYR A 95 13.58 18.04 -5.71
C TYR A 95 12.68 17.61 -4.55
N GLN A 96 12.87 18.16 -3.35
CA GLN A 96 12.02 17.85 -2.18
C GLN A 96 10.55 18.17 -2.41
N GLU A 97 10.25 19.32 -3.04
CA GLU A 97 8.87 19.67 -3.38
C GLU A 97 8.25 18.66 -4.35
N SER A 98 9.01 18.10 -5.29
CA SER A 98 8.53 17.02 -6.17
C SER A 98 8.24 15.74 -5.42
N LEU A 99 9.16 15.30 -4.55
CA LEU A 99 8.96 14.14 -3.69
C LEU A 99 7.71 14.30 -2.84
N ALA A 100 7.57 15.44 -2.17
CA ALA A 100 6.43 15.70 -1.30
C ALA A 100 5.12 15.80 -2.06
N SER A 101 5.11 16.38 -3.27
CA SER A 101 3.95 16.39 -4.17
C SER A 101 3.49 14.98 -4.52
N GLY A 102 4.44 14.09 -4.81
CA GLY A 102 4.14 12.67 -5.04
C GLY A 102 3.57 12.02 -3.79
N PHE A 103 4.26 12.20 -2.66
CA PHE A 103 3.89 11.62 -1.37
C PHE A 103 2.44 11.93 -0.97
N VAL A 104 2.03 13.19 -1.05
CA VAL A 104 0.67 13.60 -0.68
C VAL A 104 -0.38 13.23 -1.74
N SER A 105 0.00 12.73 -2.92
CA SER A 105 -0.94 12.25 -3.94
C SER A 105 -1.40 10.80 -3.73
N HIS A 106 -0.95 10.17 -2.66
CA HIS A 106 -1.20 8.77 -2.31
C HIS A 106 -2.43 8.66 -1.38
N ASN A 107 -2.29 9.05 -0.11
CA ASN A 107 -3.25 9.15 1.00
C ASN A 107 -4.72 8.67 0.87
N ASP A 108 -5.21 8.15 2.00
CA ASP A 108 -6.52 7.53 2.20
C ASP A 108 -7.64 8.52 2.57
N MET A 109 -7.37 9.81 2.40
CA MET A 109 -8.31 10.88 2.80
C MET A 109 -8.98 11.57 1.62
N TRP A 110 -8.21 11.85 0.56
CA TRP A 110 -8.74 12.52 -0.62
C TRP A 110 -7.91 12.27 -1.89
N ALA A 111 -6.91 11.40 -1.83
CA ALA A 111 -6.03 11.15 -2.96
C ALA A 111 -6.27 9.76 -3.56
N ALA A 112 -5.23 9.10 -4.05
CA ALA A 112 -5.36 7.89 -4.83
C ALA A 112 -6.01 6.77 -4.00
N ASP A 113 -5.54 6.54 -2.78
CA ASP A 113 -5.95 5.43 -1.91
C ASP A 113 -7.40 5.58 -1.48
N PHE A 114 -7.85 6.83 -1.29
CA PHE A 114 -9.25 7.10 -0.98
C PHE A 114 -10.19 6.46 -2.03
N THR A 115 -9.82 6.46 -3.32
CA THR A 115 -10.62 5.78 -4.36
C THR A 115 -10.44 4.25 -4.35
N ALA A 116 -9.30 3.75 -3.88
CA ALA A 116 -9.04 2.32 -3.70
C ALA A 116 -9.84 1.73 -2.52
N HIS A 117 -10.03 2.51 -1.45
CA HIS A 117 -10.57 2.05 -0.16
C HIS A 117 -11.97 2.54 0.19
N HIS A 118 -12.33 3.78 -0.17
CA HIS A 118 -13.54 4.45 0.35
C HIS A 118 -14.50 5.03 -0.70
N GLU A 119 -14.09 5.18 -1.97
CA GLU A 119 -14.99 5.74 -2.97
C GLU A 119 -14.59 5.30 -4.38
N ALA A 120 -15.05 4.11 -4.77
CA ALA A 120 -14.88 3.63 -6.13
C ALA A 120 -15.56 4.60 -7.11
N GLN A 121 -14.80 5.11 -8.07
CA GLN A 121 -15.24 6.16 -8.98
C GLN A 121 -16.13 5.63 -10.11
N THR A 122 -16.13 4.31 -10.35
CA THR A 122 -16.88 3.66 -11.42
C THR A 122 -17.98 2.71 -10.95
N HIS A 123 -18.18 2.57 -9.62
CA HIS A 123 -19.21 1.70 -9.05
C HIS A 123 -20.34 2.54 -8.43
N PRO A 124 -21.51 2.68 -9.10
CA PRO A 124 -22.55 3.62 -8.69
C PRO A 124 -23.39 3.17 -7.47
N ASP A 125 -23.21 1.96 -6.94
CA ASP A 125 -23.86 1.46 -5.72
C ASP A 125 -23.00 0.34 -5.11
N PRO A 126 -21.87 0.69 -4.49
CA PRO A 126 -20.90 -0.29 -4.01
C PRO A 126 -21.34 -0.95 -2.67
N GLY A 127 -22.49 -0.54 -2.12
CA GLY A 127 -22.91 -0.85 -0.75
C GLY A 127 -22.23 0.08 0.26
N ILE A 128 -22.48 -0.15 1.56
CA ILE A 128 -21.89 0.65 2.64
C ILE A 128 -21.08 -0.28 3.53
N LEU A 129 -19.80 0.06 3.75
CA LEU A 129 -18.94 -0.63 4.72
C LEU A 129 -19.41 -0.36 6.17
N PRO A 130 -19.04 -1.20 7.14
CA PRO A 130 -19.46 -1.03 8.54
C PRO A 130 -19.09 0.32 9.19
N ASP A 131 -18.10 1.01 8.65
CA ASP A 131 -17.63 2.34 9.09
C ASP A 131 -18.39 3.51 8.45
N GLY A 132 -19.31 3.23 7.51
CA GLY A 132 -20.18 4.21 6.88
C GLY A 132 -19.65 4.83 5.59
N TYR A 133 -18.50 4.37 5.08
CA TYR A 133 -18.01 4.74 3.75
C TYR A 133 -18.52 3.77 2.69
N ASP A 134 -18.64 4.26 1.46
CA ASP A 134 -18.80 3.39 0.29
C ASP A 134 -17.47 2.60 0.13
N PRO A 135 -17.45 1.33 -0.29
CA PRO A 135 -16.17 0.68 -0.50
C PRO A 135 -15.49 1.21 -1.77
N GLY A 136 -14.18 1.38 -1.68
CA GLY A 136 -13.32 1.66 -2.82
C GLY A 136 -13.13 0.44 -3.72
N TRP A 137 -12.58 0.67 -4.91
CA TRP A 137 -12.57 -0.35 -5.97
C TRP A 137 -11.81 -1.61 -5.55
N VAL A 138 -10.67 -1.44 -4.88
CA VAL A 138 -9.81 -2.56 -4.49
C VAL A 138 -10.49 -3.39 -3.40
N VAL A 139 -11.17 -2.74 -2.45
CA VAL A 139 -11.95 -3.42 -1.41
C VAL A 139 -13.05 -4.29 -2.04
N ILE A 140 -13.86 -3.73 -2.96
CA ILE A 140 -14.90 -4.48 -3.67
C ILE A 140 -14.30 -5.73 -4.31
N LYS A 141 -13.16 -5.58 -5.00
CA LYS A 141 -12.53 -6.65 -5.75
C LYS A 141 -11.82 -7.68 -4.88
N ALA A 142 -11.34 -7.30 -3.70
CA ALA A 142 -10.81 -8.25 -2.73
C ALA A 142 -11.90 -9.22 -2.23
N PHE A 143 -13.12 -8.73 -1.98
CA PHE A 143 -14.26 -9.59 -1.64
C PHE A 143 -14.67 -10.50 -2.81
N ASP A 144 -14.78 -9.95 -4.03
CA ASP A 144 -15.07 -10.71 -5.24
C ASP A 144 -14.02 -11.83 -5.44
N LEU A 145 -12.74 -11.50 -5.30
CA LEU A 145 -11.63 -12.44 -5.46
C LEU A 145 -11.68 -13.54 -4.41
N ASN A 146 -11.88 -13.21 -3.14
CA ASN A 146 -11.98 -14.22 -2.08
C ASN A 146 -13.11 -15.21 -2.37
N ALA A 147 -14.26 -14.72 -2.87
CA ALA A 147 -15.41 -15.56 -3.19
C ALA A 147 -15.15 -16.56 -4.33
N VAL A 148 -14.30 -16.21 -5.31
CA VAL A 148 -13.97 -17.11 -6.44
C VAL A 148 -12.73 -17.97 -6.21
N TRP A 149 -11.72 -17.45 -5.51
CA TRP A 149 -10.44 -18.13 -5.27
C TRP A 149 -10.50 -19.09 -4.06
N GLY A 150 -11.48 -18.90 -3.18
CA GLY A 150 -11.70 -19.73 -2.00
C GLY A 150 -10.56 -19.65 -0.99
N LEU A 151 -9.95 -18.46 -0.83
CA LEU A 151 -8.79 -18.29 0.03
C LEU A 151 -9.17 -18.47 1.51
N ALA A 152 -10.31 -17.94 1.94
CA ALA A 152 -10.77 -18.11 3.31
C ALA A 152 -10.93 -19.60 3.69
N GLU A 153 -11.51 -20.42 2.80
CA GLU A 153 -11.64 -21.87 2.97
C GLU A 153 -10.28 -22.55 3.11
N TYR A 154 -9.32 -22.15 2.27
CA TYR A 154 -7.94 -22.63 2.37
C TYR A 154 -7.33 -22.27 3.74
N LEU A 155 -7.39 -21.00 4.14
CA LEU A 155 -6.83 -20.54 5.41
C LEU A 155 -7.51 -21.20 6.63
N TRP A 156 -8.83 -21.44 6.58
CA TRP A 156 -9.54 -22.20 7.61
C TRP A 156 -9.00 -23.63 7.73
N SER A 157 -8.65 -24.27 6.62
CA SER A 157 -8.15 -25.65 6.61
C SER A 157 -6.76 -25.79 7.26
N ILE A 158 -5.97 -24.70 7.26
CA ILE A 158 -4.60 -24.68 7.81
C ILE A 158 -4.46 -23.84 9.09
N LYS A 159 -5.55 -23.29 9.64
CA LYS A 159 -5.47 -22.45 10.85
C LYS A 159 -4.92 -23.22 12.04
N LYS A 160 -4.17 -22.54 12.90
CA LYS A 160 -3.74 -23.11 14.17
C LYS A 160 -4.89 -23.15 15.17
N GLU A 161 -4.79 -24.07 16.13
CA GLU A 161 -5.72 -24.14 17.24
C GLU A 161 -5.73 -22.81 18.02
N GLY A 162 -6.92 -22.31 18.33
CA GLY A 162 -7.11 -21.07 19.08
C GLY A 162 -7.13 -19.79 18.23
N VAL A 163 -6.90 -19.86 16.91
CA VAL A 163 -7.08 -18.71 16.02
C VAL A 163 -8.59 -18.46 15.78
N PRO A 164 -9.11 -17.26 16.12
CA PRO A 164 -10.49 -16.88 15.88
C PRO A 164 -10.88 -16.88 14.40
N ASP A 165 -12.16 -17.13 14.07
CA ASP A 165 -12.61 -17.21 12.68
C ASP A 165 -12.63 -15.86 11.95
N ASP A 166 -12.88 -14.78 12.68
CA ASP A 166 -12.78 -13.40 12.18
C ASP A 166 -11.35 -13.05 11.77
N ILE A 167 -10.33 -13.56 12.47
CA ILE A 167 -8.92 -13.41 12.08
C ILE A 167 -8.63 -14.14 10.76
N VAL A 168 -9.22 -15.31 10.52
CA VAL A 168 -9.05 -16.03 9.26
C VAL A 168 -9.64 -15.24 8.09
N PHE A 169 -10.88 -14.78 8.25
CA PHE A 169 -11.55 -13.99 7.23
C PHE A 169 -10.82 -12.67 6.95
N TYR A 170 -10.37 -11.99 8.02
CA TYR A 170 -9.55 -10.79 7.93
C TYR A 170 -8.32 -11.03 7.05
N PHE A 171 -7.49 -12.04 7.35
CA PHE A 171 -6.31 -12.33 6.54
C PHE A 171 -6.65 -12.74 5.10
N ALA A 172 -7.77 -13.42 4.87
CA ALA A 172 -8.19 -13.77 3.53
C ALA A 172 -8.47 -12.52 2.67
N ILE A 173 -9.20 -11.55 3.23
CA ILE A 173 -9.49 -10.29 2.54
C ILE A 173 -8.22 -9.47 2.35
N GLU A 174 -7.36 -9.34 3.35
CA GLU A 174 -6.07 -8.64 3.26
C GLU A 174 -5.16 -9.22 2.18
N ILE A 175 -5.06 -10.54 2.07
CA ILE A 175 -4.26 -11.17 1.02
C ILE A 175 -4.91 -10.92 -0.35
N CYS A 176 -6.24 -11.03 -0.46
CA CYS A 176 -6.94 -10.72 -1.70
C CYS A 176 -6.75 -9.25 -2.12
N HIS A 177 -6.71 -8.33 -1.15
CA HIS A 177 -6.40 -6.92 -1.33
C HIS A 177 -5.05 -6.75 -2.04
N SER A 178 -3.97 -7.22 -1.42
CA SER A 178 -2.62 -7.10 -1.99
C SER A 178 -2.46 -7.83 -3.33
N VAL A 179 -3.17 -8.95 -3.53
CA VAL A 179 -3.17 -9.68 -4.80
C VAL A 179 -3.86 -8.86 -5.90
N ILE A 180 -4.99 -8.21 -5.63
CA ILE A 180 -5.68 -7.35 -6.61
C ILE A 180 -4.82 -6.16 -6.99
N GLU A 181 -4.17 -5.49 -6.04
CA GLU A 181 -3.28 -4.36 -6.32
C GLU A 181 -2.11 -4.76 -7.21
N THR A 182 -1.45 -5.86 -6.87
CA THR A 182 -0.31 -6.39 -7.62
C THR A 182 -0.74 -6.84 -9.01
N ALA A 183 -1.93 -7.45 -9.14
CA ALA A 183 -2.51 -7.79 -10.43
C ALA A 183 -2.80 -6.54 -11.26
N GLY A 184 -3.33 -5.48 -10.64
CA GLY A 184 -3.54 -4.18 -11.24
C GLY A 184 -2.25 -3.60 -11.82
N ASP A 185 -1.16 -3.61 -11.05
CA ASP A 185 0.17 -3.18 -11.49
C ASP A 185 0.68 -3.97 -12.72
N ILE A 186 0.46 -5.29 -12.74
CA ILE A 186 0.75 -6.15 -13.89
C ILE A 186 -0.13 -5.79 -15.09
N VAL A 187 -1.40 -5.47 -14.91
CA VAL A 187 -2.26 -5.00 -16.01
C VAL A 187 -1.77 -3.67 -16.57
N MET A 188 -1.38 -2.74 -15.68
CA MET A 188 -0.89 -1.42 -16.06
C MET A 188 0.42 -1.45 -16.86
N MET A 189 1.25 -2.46 -16.71
CA MET A 189 2.45 -2.63 -17.55
C MET A 189 2.12 -2.79 -19.04
N SER A 190 0.92 -3.29 -19.37
CA SER A 190 0.45 -3.44 -20.75
C SER A 190 -0.09 -2.12 -21.31
N VAL A 191 -0.54 -1.21 -20.43
CA VAL A 191 -1.00 0.14 -20.77
C VAL A 191 0.20 1.07 -20.94
N ASP A 192 1.18 0.99 -20.05
CA ASP A 192 2.44 1.73 -20.11
C ASP A 192 3.64 0.77 -20.01
N SER A 193 4.17 0.39 -21.17
CA SER A 193 5.34 -0.49 -21.27
C SER A 193 6.63 0.05 -20.60
N GLN A 194 6.66 1.33 -20.23
CA GLN A 194 7.79 1.93 -19.51
C GLN A 194 7.57 1.99 -17.99
N LEU A 195 6.43 1.51 -17.48
CA LEU A 195 6.06 1.70 -16.07
C LEU A 195 7.09 1.09 -15.10
N GLY A 196 7.54 -0.15 -15.34
CA GLY A 196 8.60 -0.77 -14.54
C GLY A 196 9.94 -0.01 -14.59
N MET A 197 10.28 0.59 -15.75
CA MET A 197 11.46 1.44 -15.90
C MET A 197 11.29 2.76 -15.12
N LYS A 198 10.11 3.39 -15.17
CA LYS A 198 9.81 4.62 -14.43
C LYS A 198 9.93 4.38 -12.93
N LEU A 199 9.38 3.29 -12.41
CA LEU A 199 9.46 2.95 -10.99
C LEU A 199 10.87 2.60 -10.52
N SER A 200 11.60 1.76 -11.27
CA SER A 200 12.97 1.40 -10.90
C SER A 200 13.93 2.59 -11.00
N SER A 201 13.80 3.42 -12.05
CA SER A 201 14.62 4.62 -12.21
C SER A 201 14.26 5.72 -11.21
N SER A 202 12.99 5.85 -10.80
CA SER A 202 12.58 6.77 -9.74
C SER A 202 13.27 6.42 -8.42
N ALA A 203 13.26 5.14 -8.03
CA ALA A 203 13.95 4.67 -6.84
C ALA A 203 15.48 4.84 -6.92
N LEU A 204 16.10 4.64 -8.09
CA LEU A 204 17.54 4.81 -8.28
C LEU A 204 17.99 6.28 -8.25
N LEU A 205 17.18 7.17 -8.81
CA LEU A 205 17.56 8.56 -9.10
C LEU A 205 16.87 9.58 -8.17
N ARG A 206 16.03 9.13 -7.23
CA ARG A 206 15.41 10.01 -6.23
C ARG A 206 16.47 10.76 -5.42
N ASP A 207 16.12 11.97 -5.04
CA ASP A 207 17.00 12.91 -4.35
C ASP A 207 17.50 12.33 -3.03
N SER A 208 18.78 12.52 -2.74
CA SER A 208 19.42 11.97 -1.55
C SER A 208 18.90 12.57 -0.25
N SER A 209 18.28 13.76 -0.29
CA SER A 209 17.72 14.45 0.87
C SER A 209 16.34 13.94 1.30
N PHE A 210 15.73 13.01 0.56
CA PHE A 210 14.40 12.51 0.90
C PHE A 210 14.29 11.85 2.29
N PRO A 211 15.25 11.00 2.74
CA PRO A 211 15.18 10.42 4.07
C PRO A 211 15.25 11.47 5.19
N ASP A 212 16.01 12.56 4.98
CA ASP A 212 16.09 13.66 5.94
C ASP A 212 14.77 14.47 5.96
N LEU A 213 14.08 14.58 4.82
CA LEU A 213 12.74 15.17 4.76
C LEU A 213 11.71 14.35 5.55
N LEU A 214 11.77 13.02 5.46
CA LEU A 214 10.87 12.13 6.21
C LEU A 214 11.18 12.17 7.71
N GLU A 215 12.46 12.21 8.09
CA GLU A 215 12.88 12.43 9.47
C GLU A 215 12.32 13.75 10.01
N GLU A 216 12.49 14.86 9.28
CA GLU A 216 11.96 16.17 9.67
C GLU A 216 10.43 16.16 9.83
N ALA A 217 9.72 15.37 9.02
CA ALA A 217 8.27 15.26 9.07
C ALA A 217 7.74 14.40 10.23
N TYR A 218 8.47 13.35 10.65
CA TYR A 218 7.88 12.30 11.50
C TYR A 218 8.71 11.87 12.71
N ALA A 219 10.01 12.15 12.77
CA ALA A 219 10.87 11.58 13.82
C ALA A 219 10.54 12.10 15.22
N ASP A 220 10.24 13.40 15.37
CA ASP A 220 9.86 13.99 16.66
C ASP A 220 8.56 13.38 17.22
N ASP A 221 7.52 13.26 16.39
CA ASP A 221 6.23 12.72 16.81
C ASP A 221 6.32 11.22 17.11
N LEU A 222 7.10 10.49 16.33
CA LEU A 222 7.39 9.07 16.57
C LEU A 222 8.14 8.87 17.90
N ALA A 223 9.18 9.67 18.14
CA ALA A 223 9.97 9.65 19.37
C ALA A 223 9.08 9.92 20.60
N PHE A 224 8.22 10.94 20.50
CA PHE A 224 7.27 11.29 21.54
C PHE A 224 6.25 10.18 21.79
N LYS A 225 5.67 9.61 20.74
CA LYS A 225 4.61 8.58 20.83
C LYS A 225 5.07 7.32 21.57
N TYR A 226 6.32 6.91 21.38
CA TYR A 226 6.86 5.67 21.90
C TYR A 226 7.91 5.85 23.02
N ASP A 227 8.09 7.08 23.52
CA ASP A 227 9.08 7.42 24.56
C ASP A 227 10.48 6.89 24.21
N MET A 228 10.91 7.15 22.97
CA MET A 228 12.21 6.72 22.44
C MET A 228 13.10 7.92 22.08
N PRO A 229 14.44 7.76 22.07
CA PRO A 229 15.35 8.78 21.58
C PRO A 229 15.03 9.21 20.15
N TYR A 230 15.20 10.49 19.84
CA TYR A 230 14.99 11.03 18.49
C TYR A 230 15.83 10.30 17.44
N GLU A 231 17.09 10.00 17.78
CA GLU A 231 18.01 9.33 16.89
C GLU A 231 17.53 7.92 16.50
N ASP A 232 16.87 7.21 17.42
CA ASP A 232 16.30 5.88 17.15
C ASP A 232 15.08 6.00 16.22
N ALA A 233 14.20 6.98 16.45
CA ALA A 233 13.05 7.27 15.59
C ALA A 233 13.48 7.66 14.16
N ALA A 234 14.47 8.54 14.04
CA ALA A 234 15.06 8.95 12.77
C ALA A 234 15.68 7.75 12.03
N GLN A 235 16.39 6.87 12.75
CA GLN A 235 17.02 5.68 12.16
C GLN A 235 15.98 4.69 11.63
N ILE A 236 14.87 4.46 12.35
CA ILE A 236 13.75 3.62 11.89
C ILE A 236 13.20 4.13 10.55
N ILE A 237 12.96 5.44 10.44
CA ILE A 237 12.43 6.07 9.21
C ILE A 237 13.43 5.89 8.05
N LYS A 238 14.71 6.15 8.29
CA LYS A 238 15.77 6.04 7.27
C LYS A 238 15.98 4.61 6.79
N ASP A 239 15.91 3.63 7.70
CA ASP A 239 16.04 2.22 7.34
C ASP A 239 14.82 1.71 6.57
N ALA A 240 13.60 2.13 6.94
CA ALA A 240 12.39 1.81 6.19
C ALA A 240 12.47 2.31 4.74
N GLU A 241 12.83 3.58 4.54
CA GLU A 241 12.99 4.17 3.21
C GLU A 241 14.07 3.43 2.40
N LYS A 242 15.21 3.10 3.03
CA LYS A 242 16.33 2.43 2.36
C LYS A 242 15.95 1.03 1.87
N GLU A 243 15.22 0.25 2.66
CA GLU A 243 14.76 -1.07 2.26
C GLU A 243 13.64 -0.97 1.21
N PHE A 244 12.70 -0.04 1.39
CA PHE A 244 11.66 0.22 0.41
C PHE A 244 12.24 0.64 -0.96
N ARG A 245 13.28 1.46 -0.98
CA ARG A 245 13.97 1.84 -2.22
C ARG A 245 14.50 0.63 -2.98
N LYS A 246 15.10 -0.33 -2.29
CA LYS A 246 15.58 -1.57 -2.93
C LYS A 246 14.41 -2.39 -3.46
N MET A 247 13.33 -2.44 -2.70
CA MET A 247 12.10 -3.14 -3.09
C MET A 247 11.53 -2.55 -4.39
N MET A 248 11.42 -1.23 -4.51
CA MET A 248 10.91 -0.55 -5.72
C MET A 248 11.79 -0.79 -6.95
N ILE A 249 13.11 -0.91 -6.77
CA ILE A 249 14.03 -1.28 -7.87
C ILE A 249 13.73 -2.69 -8.37
N LEU A 250 13.57 -3.65 -7.44
CA LEU A 250 13.26 -5.05 -7.78
C LEU A 250 11.87 -5.19 -8.38
N TYR A 251 10.87 -4.54 -7.78
CA TYR A 251 9.49 -4.52 -8.25
C TYR A 251 9.39 -3.94 -9.66
N GLY A 252 10.01 -2.78 -9.92
CA GLY A 252 10.09 -2.20 -11.25
C GLY A 252 10.81 -3.11 -12.26
N THR A 253 11.86 -3.83 -11.83
CA THR A 253 12.56 -4.80 -12.70
C THR A 253 11.69 -6.01 -13.06
N ALA A 254 10.86 -6.49 -12.12
CA ALA A 254 9.88 -7.54 -12.39
C ALA A 254 8.85 -7.08 -13.43
N LEU A 255 8.35 -5.85 -13.31
CA LEU A 255 7.42 -5.24 -14.26
C LEU A 255 8.04 -4.86 -15.62
N MET A 256 9.35 -5.03 -15.80
CA MET A 256 10.00 -4.92 -17.11
C MET A 256 10.08 -6.26 -17.87
N GLN A 257 9.67 -7.36 -17.23
CA GLN A 257 9.63 -8.68 -17.88
C GLN A 257 8.36 -8.84 -18.73
N ASP A 258 8.14 -10.02 -19.32
CA ASP A 258 6.82 -10.35 -19.85
C ASP A 258 5.82 -10.58 -18.71
N LYS A 259 4.52 -10.47 -19.02
CA LYS A 259 3.42 -10.52 -18.05
C LYS A 259 3.45 -11.78 -17.17
N GLU A 260 3.76 -12.94 -17.76
CA GLU A 260 3.79 -14.21 -17.04
C GLU A 260 4.98 -14.28 -16.08
N THR A 261 6.16 -13.86 -16.54
CA THR A 261 7.34 -13.76 -15.67
C THR A 261 7.14 -12.73 -14.54
N ALA A 262 6.55 -11.56 -14.85
CA ALA A 262 6.24 -10.55 -13.84
C ALA A 262 5.31 -11.09 -12.76
N ARG A 263 4.22 -11.78 -13.15
CA ARG A 263 3.28 -12.47 -12.26
C ARG A 263 3.98 -13.42 -11.31
N GLN A 264 4.81 -14.32 -11.83
CA GLN A 264 5.54 -15.30 -11.02
C GLN A 264 6.53 -14.63 -10.04
N LEU A 265 7.28 -13.61 -10.50
CA LEU A 265 8.22 -12.89 -9.64
C LEU A 265 7.52 -12.14 -8.50
N LEU A 266 6.38 -11.52 -8.77
CA LEU A 266 5.62 -10.78 -7.76
C LEU A 266 4.89 -11.74 -6.81
N ALA A 267 4.37 -12.87 -7.30
CA ALA A 267 3.82 -13.92 -6.45
C ALA A 267 4.88 -14.52 -5.50
N GLN A 268 6.11 -14.72 -5.99
CA GLN A 268 7.26 -15.14 -5.18
C GLN A 268 7.57 -14.10 -4.09
N GLN A 269 7.61 -12.81 -4.43
CA GLN A 269 7.84 -11.74 -3.45
C GLN A 269 6.75 -11.73 -2.37
N MET A 270 5.48 -11.88 -2.75
CA MET A 270 4.38 -11.98 -1.78
C MET A 270 4.49 -13.22 -0.90
N ALA A 271 4.92 -14.36 -1.44
CA ALA A 271 5.14 -15.58 -0.67
C ALA A 271 6.25 -15.43 0.37
N ASP A 272 7.33 -14.72 0.04
CA ASP A 272 8.43 -14.40 0.96
C ASP A 272 7.92 -13.58 2.17
N LEU A 273 7.05 -12.59 1.92
CA LEU A 273 6.43 -11.76 2.96
C LEU A 273 5.42 -12.56 3.79
N ALA A 274 4.57 -13.34 3.12
CA ALA A 274 3.52 -14.13 3.74
C ALA A 274 4.07 -15.15 4.74
N GLN A 275 5.23 -15.74 4.48
CA GLN A 275 5.85 -16.71 5.42
C GLN A 275 6.14 -16.07 6.79
N GLY A 276 6.63 -14.84 6.81
CA GLY A 276 6.92 -14.11 8.05
C GLY A 276 5.64 -13.66 8.79
N TYR A 277 4.62 -13.28 8.03
CA TYR A 277 3.39 -12.69 8.57
C TYR A 277 2.37 -13.74 9.03
N LEU A 278 2.08 -14.72 8.17
CA LEU A 278 1.03 -15.72 8.38
C LEU A 278 1.49 -16.89 9.26
N GLY A 279 2.80 -17.12 9.36
CA GLY A 279 3.36 -18.27 10.08
C GLY A 279 3.02 -18.29 11.58
N LYS A 280 2.59 -17.16 12.17
CA LYS A 280 2.09 -17.10 13.55
C LYS A 280 0.70 -17.73 13.70
N TYR A 281 -0.16 -17.58 12.70
CA TYR A 281 -1.59 -17.93 12.75
C TYR A 281 -1.92 -19.24 12.00
N PHE A 282 -1.14 -19.60 11.00
CA PHE A 282 -1.43 -20.71 10.11
C PHE A 282 -0.31 -21.76 10.10
N ASN A 283 -0.67 -23.02 9.94
CA ASN A 283 0.24 -24.15 9.76
C ASN A 283 0.70 -24.21 8.31
N LEU A 284 1.51 -23.23 7.91
CA LEU A 284 2.06 -23.15 6.56
C LEU A 284 2.92 -24.40 6.29
N SER A 285 2.51 -25.20 5.33
CA SER A 285 3.12 -26.50 5.00
C SER A 285 4.51 -26.36 4.37
N SER A 286 4.66 -25.42 3.43
CA SER A 286 5.92 -25.10 2.76
C SER A 286 5.83 -23.77 2.00
N TYR A 287 7.00 -23.18 1.72
CA TYR A 287 7.13 -22.03 0.83
C TYR A 287 6.43 -22.24 -0.53
N ASN A 288 6.66 -23.41 -1.14
CA ASN A 288 6.16 -23.74 -2.46
C ASN A 288 4.62 -23.78 -2.52
N GLU A 289 3.96 -24.24 -1.45
CA GLU A 289 2.50 -24.25 -1.41
C GLU A 289 1.92 -22.82 -1.36
N ILE A 290 2.51 -21.94 -0.55
CA ILE A 290 2.11 -20.52 -0.48
C ILE A 290 2.30 -19.86 -1.83
N PHE A 291 3.48 -20.06 -2.45
CA PHE A 291 3.78 -19.53 -3.77
C PHE A 291 2.75 -19.98 -4.80
N VAL A 292 2.50 -21.29 -4.93
CA VAL A 292 1.52 -21.82 -5.90
C VAL A 292 0.12 -21.24 -5.63
N LYS A 293 -0.27 -21.09 -4.36
CA LYS A 293 -1.58 -20.53 -4.02
C LYS A 293 -1.66 -19.07 -4.44
N LEU A 294 -0.67 -18.24 -4.10
CA LEU A 294 -0.63 -16.82 -4.49
C LEU A 294 -0.54 -16.63 -6.01
N ASP A 295 0.23 -17.47 -6.69
CA ASP A 295 0.36 -17.49 -8.15
C ASP A 295 -1.01 -17.76 -8.81
N GLU A 296 -1.76 -18.73 -8.30
CA GLU A 296 -3.16 -19.00 -8.70
C GLU A 296 -4.07 -17.79 -8.44
N GLY A 297 -4.00 -17.20 -7.24
CA GLY A 297 -4.79 -16.00 -6.90
C GLY A 297 -4.51 -14.83 -7.84
N MET A 298 -3.25 -14.63 -8.21
CA MET A 298 -2.82 -13.60 -9.16
C MET A 298 -3.42 -13.82 -10.55
N MET A 299 -3.62 -15.06 -11.00
CA MET A 299 -4.29 -15.33 -12.27
C MET A 299 -5.75 -14.87 -12.26
N TYR A 300 -6.50 -15.20 -11.20
CA TYR A 300 -7.88 -14.75 -11.03
C TYR A 300 -7.96 -13.22 -10.94
N ALA A 301 -7.07 -12.60 -10.19
CA ALA A 301 -7.04 -11.16 -9.99
C ALA A 301 -6.70 -10.39 -11.28
N ILE A 302 -5.75 -10.88 -12.07
CA ILE A 302 -5.41 -10.29 -13.38
C ILE A 302 -6.63 -10.34 -14.31
N ASP A 303 -7.30 -11.49 -14.40
CA ASP A 303 -8.51 -11.64 -15.22
C ASP A 303 -9.63 -10.67 -14.79
N MET A 304 -9.83 -10.50 -13.47
CA MET A 304 -10.76 -9.51 -12.92
C MET A 304 -10.40 -8.08 -13.30
N CYS A 305 -9.12 -7.71 -13.21
CA CYS A 305 -8.65 -6.36 -13.55
C CYS A 305 -8.77 -6.06 -15.07
N GLU A 306 -8.57 -7.07 -15.92
CA GLU A 306 -8.68 -6.92 -17.38
C GLU A 306 -10.12 -6.95 -17.89
N THR A 307 -11.02 -7.64 -17.18
CA THR A 307 -12.41 -7.80 -17.59
C THR A 307 -13.05 -6.44 -17.83
N ASP A 308 -13.56 -6.26 -19.05
CA ASP A 308 -14.20 -5.04 -19.56
C ASP A 308 -13.37 -3.75 -19.40
N ASN A 309 -12.04 -3.87 -19.27
CA ASN A 309 -11.13 -2.77 -18.91
C ASN A 309 -11.49 -2.06 -17.59
N SER A 310 -12.15 -2.77 -16.67
CA SER A 310 -12.68 -2.18 -15.44
C SER A 310 -11.61 -1.47 -14.60
N TYR A 311 -10.41 -2.04 -14.49
CA TYR A 311 -9.29 -1.42 -13.77
C TYR A 311 -8.85 -0.11 -14.42
N LEU A 312 -8.59 -0.11 -15.73
CA LEU A 312 -8.10 1.08 -16.43
C LEU A 312 -9.13 2.23 -16.38
N ILE A 313 -10.43 1.92 -16.48
CA ILE A 313 -11.49 2.94 -16.39
C ILE A 313 -11.47 3.58 -14.99
N GLU A 314 -11.38 2.77 -13.93
CA GLU A 314 -11.27 3.27 -12.55
C GLU A 314 -10.05 4.18 -12.39
N ILE A 315 -8.85 3.73 -12.81
CA ILE A 315 -7.62 4.54 -12.72
C ILE A 315 -7.74 5.87 -13.48
N GLN A 316 -8.44 5.90 -14.61
CA GLN A 316 -8.67 7.15 -15.36
C GLN A 316 -9.54 8.15 -14.59
N GLU A 317 -10.54 7.67 -13.85
CA GLU A 317 -11.34 8.53 -12.97
C GLU A 317 -10.55 8.93 -11.71
N THR A 318 -9.79 8.02 -11.10
CA THR A 318 -8.86 8.32 -9.99
C THR A 318 -7.86 9.42 -10.37
N ILE A 319 -7.29 9.41 -11.58
CA ILE A 319 -6.40 10.48 -12.06
C ILE A 319 -7.08 11.84 -12.06
N LYS A 320 -8.36 11.93 -12.47
CA LYS A 320 -9.12 13.19 -12.47
C LYS A 320 -9.41 13.63 -11.04
N PHE A 321 -9.82 12.70 -10.18
CA PHE A 321 -10.09 12.92 -8.76
C PHE A 321 -8.86 13.46 -8.03
N VAL A 322 -7.73 12.76 -8.11
CA VAL A 322 -6.46 13.15 -7.50
C VAL A 322 -5.99 14.52 -8.01
N ARG A 323 -6.06 14.77 -9.32
CA ARG A 323 -5.69 16.07 -9.89
C ARG A 323 -6.54 17.20 -9.32
N TRP A 324 -7.85 16.99 -9.18
CA TRP A 324 -8.75 18.00 -8.63
C TRP A 324 -8.44 18.27 -7.15
N ASN A 325 -8.26 17.22 -6.34
CA ASN A 325 -7.99 17.37 -4.91
C ASN A 325 -6.63 18.02 -4.62
N LEU A 326 -5.59 17.71 -5.39
CA LEU A 326 -4.31 18.41 -5.27
C LEU A 326 -4.44 19.91 -5.54
N LEU A 327 -5.23 20.30 -6.55
CA LEU A 327 -5.51 21.71 -6.85
C LEU A 327 -6.27 22.41 -5.71
N LEU A 328 -7.28 21.74 -5.14
CA LEU A 328 -8.04 22.26 -3.99
C LEU A 328 -7.15 22.51 -2.77
N HIS A 329 -6.19 21.62 -2.52
CA HIS A 329 -5.24 21.72 -1.42
C HIS A 329 -4.03 22.62 -1.73
N ARG A 330 -4.01 23.29 -2.90
CA ARG A 330 -2.92 24.18 -3.36
C ARG A 330 -1.56 23.48 -3.44
N ILE A 331 -1.58 22.20 -3.78
CA ILE A 331 -0.40 21.39 -4.04
C ILE A 331 -0.22 21.41 -5.55
N TYR A 332 0.74 22.19 -6.02
CA TYR A 332 0.87 22.53 -7.43
C TYR A 332 1.96 21.71 -8.13
N HIS A 333 1.63 21.23 -9.33
CA HIS A 333 2.46 20.34 -10.14
C HIS A 333 2.81 20.96 -11.51
N TRP A 334 3.13 22.26 -11.53
CA TRP A 334 3.42 23.02 -12.76
C TRP A 334 4.65 22.51 -13.50
#